data_AF-A0A9D7SBK3-F1
#
_entry.id   AF-A0A9D7SBK3-F1
#
_cell.length_a   1.000
_cell.length_b   1.000
_cell.length_c   1.000
_cell.angle_alpha   90.00
_cell.angle_beta   90.00
_cell.angle_gamma   90.00
#
_symmetry.space_group_name_H-M   'P 1'
#
loop_
_entity.id
_entity.type
_entity.pdbx_description
1 polymer ?
#
loop_
_entity_poly.entity_id
_entity_poly.type
_entity_poly.pdbx_seq_one_letter_code
_entity_poly.pdbx_strand_id
1 'polypeptide(L)' 'MVTVSSYSIKKNADGEDFIVLVLTGDLEFIHSKEGRLYATVKKLTLLFVF' A
#
# COMPACT_ATOMS: atom_id res chain seq x y z
N MET A 1 -0.66 -10.32 6.41
CA MET A 1 0.53 -9.51 6.76
C MET A 1 0.97 -8.81 5.48
N VAL A 2 1.40 -7.56 5.53
CA VAL A 2 1.92 -6.86 4.34
C VAL A 2 3.37 -6.51 4.58
N THR A 3 4.22 -6.86 3.62
CA THR A 3 5.66 -6.62 3.65
C THR A 3 6.00 -5.57 2.60
N VAL A 4 6.86 -4.61 2.96
CA VAL A 4 7.44 -3.70 1.97
C VAL A 4 8.47 -4.48 1.16
N SER A 5 8.23 -4.65 -0.14
CA SER A 5 9.14 -5.39 -1.03
C SER A 5 10.17 -4.49 -1.69
N SER A 6 9.86 -3.20 -1.89
CA SER A 6 10.82 -2.19 -2.34
C SER A 6 10.32 -0.78 -2.03
N TYR A 7 11.19 0.21 -2.20
CA TYR A 7 10.84 1.62 -2.19
C TYR A 7 11.53 2.37 -3.34
N SER A 8 10.97 3.52 -3.71
CA SER A 8 11.59 4.44 -4.65
C SER A 8 11.27 5.89 -4.27
N ILE A 9 12.16 6.82 -4.58
CA ILE A 9 11.89 8.25 -4.47
C ILE A 9 11.37 8.73 -5.83
N LYS A 10 10.27 9.46 -5.84
CA LYS A 10 9.68 10.08 -7.03
C LYS A 10 9.45 11.56 -6.80
N LYS A 11 9.22 12.31 -7.87
CA LYS A 11 8.86 13.74 -7.82
C LYS A 11 7.38 13.94 -8.11
N ASN A 12 6.72 14.80 -7.33
CA ASN A 12 5.34 15.21 -7.60
C ASN A 12 5.29 16.23 -8.76
N ALA A 13 4.10 16.71 -9.10
CA ALA A 13 3.92 17.71 -10.16
C ALA A 13 4.67 19.03 -9.90
N ASP A 14 4.95 19.33 -8.64
CA ASP A 14 5.66 20.52 -8.17
C ASP A 14 7.19 20.30 -8.03
N GLY A 15 7.67 19.08 -8.34
CA GLY A 15 9.08 18.72 -8.30
C GLY A 15 9.61 18.26 -6.93
N GLU A 16 8.76 18.16 -5.93
CA GLU A 16 9.11 17.73 -4.57
C GLU A 16 9.26 16.21 -4.47
N ASP A 17 10.25 15.77 -3.71
CA ASP A 17 10.53 14.35 -3.51
C ASP A 17 9.50 13.70 -2.57
N PHE A 18 9.00 12.53 -2.95
CA PHE A 18 8.15 11.70 -2.11
C PHE A 18 8.51 10.22 -2.24
N ILE A 19 8.25 9.46 -1.17
CA ILE A 19 8.57 8.04 -1.10
C ILE A 19 7.38 7.22 -1.59
N VAL A 20 7.64 6.32 -2.53
CA VAL A 20 6.70 5.28 -2.97
C VAL A 20 7.16 3.93 -2.44
N LEU A 21 6.24 3.23 -1.79
CA LEU A 21 6.47 1.88 -1.27
C LEU A 21 5.74 0.86 -2.12
N VAL A 22 6.42 -0.22 -2.48
CA VAL A 22 5.79 -1.40 -3.07
C VAL A 22 5.46 -2.36 -1.95
N LEU A 23 4.17 -2.67 -1.84
CA LEU A 23 3.63 -3.51 -0.79
C LEU A 23 3.25 -4.87 -1.37
N THR A 24 3.70 -5.94 -0.72
CA THR A 24 3.37 -7.31 -1.08
C THR A 24 2.68 -8.00 0.09
N GLY A 25 1.53 -8.61 -0.15
CA GLY A 25 0.78 -9.32 0.87
C GLY A 25 -0.46 -9.96 0.27
N ASP A 26 -1.09 -10.82 1.06
CA ASP A 26 -2.28 -11.55 0.62
C ASP A 26 -3.47 -10.60 0.47
N LEU A 27 -4.13 -10.68 -0.68
CA LEU A 27 -5.38 -9.99 -0.95
C LEU A 27 -6.54 -10.82 -0.42
N GLU A 28 -7.38 -10.18 0.39
CA GLU A 28 -8.68 -10.72 0.76
C GLU A 28 -9.76 -9.98 -0.03
N PHE A 29 -10.71 -10.73 -0.60
CA PHE A 29 -11.89 -10.14 -1.21
C PHE A 29 -12.96 -9.94 -0.14
N ILE A 30 -13.44 -8.71 -0.01
CA ILE A 30 -14.56 -8.37 0.87
C ILE A 30 -15.73 -7.86 0.03
N HIS A 31 -16.94 -8.23 0.44
CA HIS A 31 -18.16 -7.70 -0.15
C HIS A 31 -18.64 -6.51 0.68
N SER A 32 -18.98 -5.40 0.04
CA SER A 32 -19.76 -4.36 0.72
C SER A 32 -21.18 -4.85 0.98
N LYS A 33 -21.86 -4.18 1.90
CA LYS A 33 -23.30 -4.36 2.14
C LYS A 33 -24.15 -4.12 0.88
N GLU A 34 -23.63 -3.36 -0.08
CA GLU A 34 -24.26 -3.03 -1.36
C GLU A 34 -23.93 -4.06 -2.46
N GLY A 35 -23.19 -5.13 -2.14
CA GLY A 35 -22.85 -6.23 -3.06
C GLY A 35 -21.63 -5.97 -3.96
N ARG A 36 -20.86 -4.90 -3.72
CA ARG A 36 -19.63 -4.62 -4.48
C ARG A 36 -18.46 -5.42 -3.93
N LEU A 37 -17.61 -5.92 -4.82
CA LEU A 37 -16.43 -6.72 -4.48
C LEU A 37 -15.20 -5.82 -4.39
N TYR A 38 -14.48 -5.87 -3.27
CA TYR A 38 -13.26 -5.10 -3.05
C TYR A 38 -12.12 -6.05 -2.72
N ALA A 39 -10.97 -5.85 -3.36
CA ALA A 39 -9.72 -6.46 -2.92
C ALA A 39 -9.12 -5.56 -1.83
N THR A 40 -8.87 -6.11 -0.64
CA THR A 40 -8.27 -5.38 0.48
C THR A 40 -7.09 -6.14 1.05
N VAL A 41 -6.18 -5.42 1.70
CA VAL A 41 -5.05 -5.98 2.43
C VAL A 41 -5.24 -5.68 3.91
N LYS A 42 -5.35 -6.74 4.73
CA LYS A 42 -5.95 -6.67 6.07
C LYS A 42 -5.18 -5.82 7.10
N LYS A 43 -3.84 -5.74 6.98
CA LYS A 43 -3.00 -5.05 7.96
C LYS A 43 -1.62 -4.74 7.39
N LEU A 44 -1.33 -3.46 7.22
CA LEU A 44 0.01 -2.94 6.92
C LEU A 44 0.74 -2.60 8.22
N THR A 45 2.00 -3.00 8.35
CA THR A 45 2.88 -2.57 9.44
C THR A 45 4.13 -1.97 8.82
N LEU A 46 4.27 -0.65 8.95
CA LEU A 46 5.40 0.12 8.43
C LEU A 46 6.39 0.39 9.57
N LEU A 47 7.59 -0.18 9.47
CA LEU A 47 8.71 0.15 10.34
C LEU A 47 9.53 1.25 9.66
N PHE A 48 9.49 2.46 10.24
CA PHE A 48 10.37 3.56 9.86
C PHE A 48 11.64 3.48 10.71
N VAL A 49 12.81 3.35 10.07
CA VAL A 49 14.11 3.54 10.71
C VAL A 49 14.69 4.82 10.10
N PHE A 50 14.90 5.84 10.93
CA PHE A 50 15.49 7.13 10.56
C PHE A 50 17.02 7.04 10.57
#